data_AF-A0A5J4RRT6-F1
#
_entry.id   AF-A0A5J4RRT6-F1
#
_cell.length_a   1.000
_cell.length_b   1.000
_cell.length_c   1.000
_cell.angle_alpha   90.00
_cell.angle_beta   90.00
_cell.angle_gamma   90.00
#
_symmetry.space_group_name_H-M   'P 1'
#
loop_
_entity.id
_entity.type
_entity.pdbx_description
1 polymer ?
#
loop_
_entity_poly.entity_id
_entity_poly.type
_entity_poly.pdbx_seq_one_letter_code
_entity_poly.pdbx_strand_id
1 'polypeptide(L)'
;MGAELRKVLSAFDEVSCVMTQVGRDDEGAEAFSLSHVECAVELKPYNTWKRGKTKADLIEEMSQKLSSLPGYSVGFSQPIIDMVMDQVAGAHSDLALKIYGEDITETRHVAERIAEILKKIPGAADVAVDQEPPLPQLQIVADRERIA
;
A
#
# COMPACT_ATOMS: atom_id res chain seq x y z
N MET A 1 -4.19 -12.12 4.40
CA MET A 1 -3.70 -11.00 3.58
C MET A 1 -2.37 -11.30 2.89
N GLY A 2 -1.23 -11.28 3.59
CA GLY A 2 0.09 -11.49 2.96
C GLY A 2 0.24 -12.82 2.20
N ALA A 3 -0.24 -13.94 2.77
CA ALA A 3 -0.12 -15.25 2.12
C ALA A 3 -0.89 -15.37 0.78
N GLU A 4 -2.06 -14.72 0.67
CA GLU A 4 -2.86 -14.71 -0.55
C GLU A 4 -2.22 -13.83 -1.63
N LEU A 5 -1.76 -12.64 -1.24
CA LEU A 5 -1.00 -11.74 -2.12
C LEU A 5 0.22 -12.46 -2.70
N ARG A 6 1.00 -13.12 -1.83
CA ARG A 6 2.16 -13.92 -2.23
C ARG A 6 1.78 -15.02 -3.22
N LYS A 7 0.73 -15.77 -2.95
CA LYS A 7 0.25 -16.85 -3.83
C LYS A 7 -0.10 -16.35 -5.23
N VAL A 8 -0.78 -15.19 -5.32
CA VAL A 8 -1.17 -14.60 -6.60
C VAL A 8 0.05 -14.13 -7.37
N LEU A 9 0.98 -13.43 -6.72
CA LEU A 9 2.18 -12.90 -7.36
C LEU A 9 3.18 -13.99 -7.77
N SER A 10 3.30 -15.07 -7.00
CA SER A 10 4.17 -16.20 -7.35
C SER A 10 3.67 -17.01 -8.55
N ALA A 11 2.44 -16.79 -9.02
CA ALA A 11 1.89 -17.48 -10.18
C ALA A 11 2.38 -16.92 -11.53
N PHE A 12 3.03 -15.75 -11.54
CA PHE A 12 3.58 -15.15 -12.75
C PHE A 12 4.92 -15.80 -13.14
N ASP A 13 5.04 -16.20 -14.40
CA ASP A 13 6.22 -16.88 -14.93
C ASP A 13 7.50 -16.05 -14.78
N GLU A 14 7.38 -14.73 -14.78
CA GLU A 14 8.50 -13.78 -14.66
C GLU A 14 9.04 -13.66 -13.23
N VAL A 15 8.28 -14.10 -12.23
CA VAL A 15 8.63 -13.95 -10.81
C VAL A 15 9.50 -15.11 -10.34
N SER A 16 10.57 -14.79 -9.63
CA SER A 16 11.51 -15.74 -9.03
C SER A 16 11.16 -16.01 -7.56
N CYS A 17 10.95 -14.94 -6.79
CA CYS A 17 10.65 -15.00 -5.37
C CYS A 17 9.66 -13.91 -4.99
N VAL A 18 8.83 -14.17 -3.97
CA VAL A 18 7.92 -13.19 -3.39
C VAL A 18 8.01 -13.27 -1.87
N MET A 19 8.35 -12.15 -1.25
CA MET A 19 8.39 -11.98 0.19
C MET A 19 7.35 -10.96 0.61
N THR A 20 6.63 -11.23 1.69
CA THR A 20 5.60 -10.33 2.22
C THR A 20 5.92 -10.00 3.67
N GLN A 21 6.01 -8.72 3.99
CA GLN A 21 6.16 -8.18 5.34
C GLN A 21 4.83 -7.56 5.73
N VAL A 22 4.21 -8.08 6.79
CA VAL A 22 2.90 -7.60 7.29
C VAL A 22 3.15 -6.88 8.59
N GLY A 23 2.69 -5.63 8.70
CA GLY A 23 3.09 -4.77 9.82
C GLY A 23 4.45 -4.15 9.59
N ARG A 24 5.30 -4.19 10.62
CA ARG A 24 6.59 -3.52 10.67
C ARG A 24 7.67 -4.42 11.27
N ASP A 25 8.91 -3.97 11.15
CA ASP A 25 10.09 -4.56 11.77
C ASP A 25 10.09 -4.43 13.31
N ASP A 26 10.96 -5.21 13.96
CA ASP A 26 11.10 -5.22 15.42
C ASP A 26 11.86 -3.98 15.93
N GLU A 27 12.68 -3.37 15.08
CA GLU A 27 13.44 -2.15 15.37
C GLU A 27 12.57 -0.88 15.32
N GLY A 28 11.41 -0.94 14.65
CA GLY A 28 10.44 0.13 14.54
C GLY A 28 10.91 1.28 13.65
N ALA A 29 11.71 0.98 12.62
CA ALA A 29 12.10 1.96 11.61
C ALA A 29 10.87 2.50 10.85
N GLU A 30 9.85 1.66 10.68
CA GLU A 30 8.60 1.99 9.99
C GLU A 30 7.40 2.02 10.94
N ALA A 31 6.43 2.88 10.62
CA ALA A 31 5.22 3.09 11.42
C ALA A 31 4.00 2.30 10.91
N PHE A 32 4.22 1.23 10.14
CA PHE A 32 3.15 0.46 9.52
C PHE A 32 2.28 -0.32 10.51
N SER A 33 0.97 -0.33 10.23
CA SER A 33 -0.01 -1.13 10.97
C SER A 33 -0.06 -2.57 10.47
N LEU A 34 -0.69 -3.48 11.22
CA LEU A 34 -0.92 -4.86 10.76
C LEU A 34 -1.85 -4.96 9.52
N SER A 35 -2.51 -3.85 9.17
CA SER A 35 -3.31 -3.74 7.95
C SER A 35 -2.47 -3.39 6.72
N HIS A 36 -1.21 -2.95 6.91
CA HIS A 36 -0.28 -2.65 5.84
C HIS A 36 0.58 -3.88 5.49
N VAL A 37 0.86 -4.05 4.21
CA VAL A 37 1.70 -5.13 3.70
C VAL A 37 2.65 -4.60 2.65
N GLU A 38 3.93 -4.73 2.92
CA GLU A 38 4.96 -4.57 1.91
C GLU A 38 5.26 -5.90 1.24
N CYS A 39 5.49 -5.87 -0.07
CA CYS A 39 5.70 -7.08 -0.86
C CYS A 39 6.90 -6.92 -1.80
N ALA A 40 8.02 -7.55 -1.45
CA ALA A 40 9.18 -7.63 -2.33
C ALA A 40 8.98 -8.74 -3.36
N VAL A 41 9.03 -8.38 -4.65
CA VAL A 41 8.92 -9.30 -5.78
C VAL A 41 10.25 -9.33 -6.52
N GLU A 42 10.95 -10.46 -6.43
CA GLU A 42 12.17 -10.68 -7.20
C GLU A 42 11.82 -11.23 -8.58
N LEU A 43 12.39 -10.62 -9.61
CA LEU A 43 12.15 -10.98 -11.01
C LEU A 43 13.26 -11.89 -11.54
N LYS A 44 12.90 -12.84 -12.40
CA LYS A 44 13.86 -13.60 -13.19
C LYS A 44 14.62 -12.66 -14.14
N PRO A 45 15.85 -13.00 -14.55
CA PRO A 45 16.59 -12.21 -15.52
C PRO A 45 15.76 -11.92 -16.78
N TYR A 46 15.70 -10.66 -17.23
CA TYR A 46 14.79 -10.25 -18.31
C TYR A 46 14.99 -11.02 -19.62
N ASN A 47 16.21 -11.50 -19.89
CA ASN A 47 16.51 -12.29 -21.08
C ASN A 47 15.91 -13.72 -21.07
N THR A 48 15.37 -14.19 -19.94
CA THR A 48 14.66 -15.48 -19.85
C THR A 48 13.16 -15.34 -20.05
N TRP A 49 12.65 -14.12 -20.20
CA TRP A 49 11.21 -13.86 -20.30
C TRP A 49 10.68 -14.28 -21.67
N LYS A 50 9.48 -14.84 -21.68
CA LYS A 50 8.85 -15.30 -22.92
C LYS A 50 8.40 -14.09 -23.74
N ARG A 51 8.45 -14.21 -25.07
CA ARG A 51 7.74 -13.33 -26.03
C ARG A 51 8.13 -11.84 -25.99
N GLY A 52 9.32 -11.50 -25.50
CA GLY A 52 9.78 -10.10 -25.46
C GLY A 52 8.97 -9.22 -24.50
N LYS A 53 8.29 -9.83 -23.53
CA LYS A 53 7.51 -9.12 -22.50
C LYS A 53 8.39 -8.12 -21.75
N THR A 54 7.87 -6.92 -21.54
CA THR A 54 8.55 -5.86 -20.80
C THR A 54 8.12 -5.86 -19.33
N LYS A 55 8.91 -5.17 -18.49
CA LYS A 55 8.54 -4.95 -17.08
C LYS A 55 7.20 -4.20 -16.95
N ALA A 56 6.92 -3.26 -17.85
CA ALA A 56 5.67 -2.51 -17.84
C ALA A 56 4.46 -3.43 -18.11
N ASP A 57 4.58 -4.36 -19.06
CA ASP A 57 3.54 -5.35 -19.32
C ASP A 57 3.28 -6.22 -18.08
N LEU A 58 4.33 -6.63 -17.38
CA LEU A 58 4.19 -7.40 -16.14
C LEU A 58 3.47 -6.63 -15.04
N ILE A 59 3.81 -5.35 -14.84
CA ILE A 59 3.16 -4.49 -13.83
C ILE A 59 1.67 -4.33 -14.17
N GLU A 60 1.32 -4.09 -15.42
CA GLU A 60 -0.07 -3.97 -15.85
C GLU A 60 -0.86 -5.26 -15.61
N GLU A 61 -0.30 -6.42 -16.00
CA GLU A 61 -0.93 -7.72 -15.74
C GLU A 61 -1.10 -8.02 -14.24
N MET A 62 -0.10 -7.67 -13.42
CA MET A 62 -0.17 -7.78 -11.97
C MET A 62 -1.25 -6.86 -11.40
N SER A 63 -1.28 -5.60 -11.81
CA SER A 63 -2.27 -4.61 -11.36
C SER A 63 -3.70 -5.08 -11.65
N GLN A 64 -3.95 -5.53 -12.88
CA GLN A 64 -5.24 -6.11 -13.26
C GLN A 64 -5.60 -7.32 -12.40
N LYS A 65 -4.64 -8.22 -12.15
CA LYS A 65 -4.89 -9.41 -11.33
C LYS A 65 -5.20 -9.05 -9.88
N LEU A 66 -4.46 -8.12 -9.29
CA LEU A 66 -4.61 -7.70 -7.91
C LEU A 66 -5.87 -6.85 -7.68
N SER A 67 -6.31 -6.09 -8.68
CA SER A 67 -7.57 -5.32 -8.61
C SER A 67 -8.81 -6.21 -8.39
N SER A 68 -8.71 -7.51 -8.70
CA SER A 68 -9.78 -8.49 -8.46
C SER A 68 -9.81 -9.02 -7.03
N LEU A 69 -8.79 -8.74 -6.21
CA LEU A 69 -8.73 -9.21 -4.83
C LEU A 69 -9.55 -8.30 -3.90
N PRO A 70 -10.51 -8.85 -3.15
CA PRO A 70 -11.35 -8.06 -2.27
C PRO A 70 -10.53 -7.50 -1.09
N GLY A 71 -10.66 -6.18 -0.85
CA GLY A 71 -10.03 -5.52 0.29
C GLY A 71 -8.57 -5.11 0.09
N TYR A 72 -8.03 -5.22 -1.13
CA TYR A 72 -6.68 -4.77 -1.45
C TYR A 72 -6.69 -3.45 -2.20
N SER A 73 -5.81 -2.53 -1.78
CA SER A 73 -5.36 -1.39 -2.59
C SER A 73 -3.86 -1.57 -2.74
N VAL A 74 -3.37 -1.72 -3.97
CA VAL A 74 -1.96 -2.02 -4.24
C VAL A 74 -1.36 -0.89 -5.06
N GLY A 75 -0.22 -0.38 -4.60
CA GLY A 75 0.66 0.50 -5.37
C GLY A 75 1.93 -0.23 -5.78
N PHE A 76 2.49 0.14 -6.93
CA PHE A 76 3.74 -0.43 -7.43
C PHE A 76 4.91 0.55 -7.29
N SER A 77 6.04 0.05 -6.78
CA SER A 77 7.28 0.82 -6.71
C SER A 77 8.51 -0.08 -6.92
N GLN A 78 9.71 0.45 -6.63
CA GLN A 78 10.94 -0.34 -6.59
C GLN A 78 11.69 -0.02 -5.30
N PRO A 79 12.31 -1.01 -4.62
CA PRO A 79 12.80 -0.83 -3.25
C PRO A 79 13.65 0.42 -3.01
N ILE A 80 14.56 0.74 -3.94
CA ILE A 80 15.45 1.90 -3.79
C ILE A 80 14.70 3.23 -3.99
N ILE A 81 13.87 3.35 -5.04
CA ILE A 81 13.17 4.61 -5.32
C ILE A 81 12.04 4.84 -4.32
N ASP A 82 11.44 3.76 -3.82
CA ASP A 82 10.40 3.78 -2.80
C ASP A 82 10.87 4.45 -1.51
N MET A 83 12.02 4.01 -0.99
CA MET A 83 12.65 4.63 0.18
C MET A 83 12.98 6.11 -0.06
N VAL A 84 13.39 6.48 -1.28
CA VAL A 84 13.64 7.89 -1.61
C VAL A 84 12.35 8.70 -1.61
N MET A 85 11.26 8.16 -2.17
CA MET A 85 9.96 8.84 -2.22
C MET A 85 9.35 8.99 -0.84
N ASP A 86 9.45 7.97 0.03
CA ASP A 86 9.05 8.11 1.43
C ASP A 86 9.77 9.29 2.10
N GLN A 87 11.10 9.37 1.97
CA GLN A 87 11.88 10.44 2.60
C GLN A 87 11.60 11.84 2.01
N VAL A 88 11.26 11.93 0.73
CA VAL A 88 11.04 13.21 0.04
C VAL A 88 9.59 13.68 0.15
N ALA A 89 8.63 12.82 -0.19
CA ALA A 89 7.21 13.13 -0.21
C ALA A 89 6.56 12.92 1.16
N GLY A 90 7.12 12.06 2.02
CA GLY A 90 6.50 11.58 3.25
C GLY A 90 5.43 10.52 2.98
N ALA A 91 5.51 9.82 1.85
CA ALA A 91 4.61 8.74 1.44
C ALA A 91 5.29 7.86 0.38
N HIS A 92 4.90 6.58 0.31
CA HIS A 92 5.39 5.60 -0.68
C HIS A 92 4.68 5.77 -2.03
N SER A 93 4.86 6.94 -2.66
CA SER A 93 4.21 7.30 -3.93
C SER A 93 5.02 8.36 -4.69
N ASP A 94 4.91 8.37 -6.02
CA ASP A 94 5.51 9.40 -6.87
C ASP A 94 4.97 10.81 -6.54
N LEU A 95 3.71 10.90 -6.13
CA LEU A 95 3.03 12.15 -5.76
C LEU A 95 2.19 11.95 -4.50
N ALA A 96 2.22 12.95 -3.62
CA ALA A 96 1.40 13.00 -2.42
C ALA A 96 0.63 14.33 -2.34
N LEU A 97 -0.67 14.25 -2.06
CA LEU A 97 -1.52 15.41 -1.78
C LEU A 97 -1.79 15.47 -0.28
N LYS A 98 -1.31 16.53 0.38
CA LYS A 98 -1.42 16.69 1.84
C LYS A 98 -2.61 17.59 2.18
N ILE A 99 -3.51 17.08 3.02
CA ILE A 99 -4.64 17.83 3.55
C ILE A 99 -4.31 18.17 5.00
N TYR A 100 -4.33 19.46 5.32
CA TYR A 100 -4.05 19.96 6.66
C TYR A 100 -5.34 20.41 7.33
N GLY A 101 -5.56 19.99 8.57
CA GLY A 101 -6.72 20.36 9.37
C GLY A 101 -6.64 19.76 10.77
N GLU A 102 -7.39 20.34 11.71
CA GLU A 102 -7.44 19.89 13.10
C GLU A 102 -8.45 18.75 13.31
N ASP A 103 -9.50 18.68 12.49
CA ASP A 103 -10.50 17.63 12.53
C ASP A 103 -10.13 16.46 11.60
N ILE A 104 -9.77 15.33 12.22
CA ILE A 104 -9.38 14.11 11.51
C ILE A 104 -10.55 13.53 10.68
N THR A 105 -11.78 13.75 11.12
CA THR A 105 -12.99 13.28 10.42
C THR A 105 -13.18 14.07 9.13
N GLU A 106 -13.12 15.40 9.22
CA GLU A 106 -13.29 16.27 8.06
C GLU A 106 -12.14 16.16 7.06
N THR A 107 -10.90 16.06 7.53
CA THR A 107 -9.75 15.84 6.64
C THR A 107 -9.86 14.52 5.89
N ARG A 108 -10.36 13.45 6.53
CA ARG A 108 -10.66 12.18 5.86
C ARG A 108 -11.78 12.31 4.83
N HIS A 109 -12.90 12.96 5.15
CA HIS A 109 -13.99 13.19 4.20
C HIS A 109 -13.50 13.93 2.94
N VAL A 110 -12.65 14.95 3.12
CA VAL A 110 -12.03 15.67 2.00
C VAL A 110 -11.07 14.76 1.22
N ALA A 111 -10.25 13.95 1.90
CA ALA A 111 -9.31 13.02 1.27
C ALA A 111 -10.01 12.02 0.36
N GLU A 112 -11.10 11.41 0.83
CA GLU A 112 -11.87 10.43 0.06
C GLU A 112 -12.48 11.07 -1.19
N ARG A 113 -13.05 12.27 -1.07
CA ARG A 113 -13.60 13.01 -2.21
C ARG A 113 -12.53 13.40 -3.23
N ILE A 114 -11.35 13.81 -2.76
CA ILE A 114 -10.22 14.12 -3.65
C ILE A 114 -9.73 12.86 -4.35
N ALA A 115 -9.62 11.72 -3.64
CA ALA A 115 -9.22 10.45 -4.22
C ALA A 115 -10.17 10.02 -5.35
N GLU A 116 -11.50 10.18 -5.19
CA GLU A 116 -12.48 9.93 -6.25
C GLU A 116 -12.31 10.82 -7.49
N ILE A 117 -11.87 12.06 -7.30
CA ILE A 117 -11.59 12.99 -8.40
C ILE A 117 -10.31 12.59 -9.11
N LEU A 118 -9.22 12.33 -8.36
CA LEU A 118 -7.92 11.96 -8.90
C LEU A 118 -7.99 10.66 -9.71
N LYS A 119 -8.77 9.67 -9.27
CA LYS A 119 -9.01 8.41 -10.01
C LYS A 119 -9.61 8.60 -11.41
N LYS A 120 -10.21 9.76 -11.71
CA LYS A 120 -10.80 10.08 -13.02
C LYS A 120 -9.82 10.80 -13.95
N ILE A 121 -8.66 11.22 -13.43
CA ILE A 121 -7.66 11.96 -14.20
C ILE A 121 -6.81 10.97 -15.01
N PRO A 122 -6.73 11.11 -16.35
CA PRO A 122 -5.87 10.28 -17.17
C PRO A 122 -4.41 10.36 -16.70
N GLY A 123 -3.80 9.19 -16.47
CA GLY A 123 -2.43 9.07 -15.98
C GLY A 123 -2.29 8.95 -14.46
N ALA A 124 -3.35 9.16 -13.68
CA ALA A 124 -3.35 8.83 -12.26
C ALA A 124 -3.52 7.32 -12.08
N ALA A 125 -2.50 6.66 -11.55
CA ALA A 125 -2.53 5.24 -11.15
C ALA A 125 -2.46 5.13 -9.62
N ASP A 126 -2.93 3.99 -9.09
CA ASP A 126 -2.73 3.58 -7.69
C ASP A 126 -3.18 4.61 -6.63
N VAL A 127 -4.22 5.39 -6.93
CA VAL A 127 -4.73 6.44 -6.03
C VAL A 127 -5.39 5.84 -4.79
N ALA A 128 -4.81 6.09 -3.62
CA ALA A 128 -5.33 5.69 -2.32
C ALA A 128 -5.24 6.83 -1.29
N VAL A 129 -6.05 6.73 -0.24
CA VAL A 129 -5.84 7.50 0.99
C VAL A 129 -4.80 6.73 1.80
N ASP A 130 -3.69 7.38 2.12
CA ASP A 130 -2.52 6.76 2.75
C ASP A 130 -2.83 6.21 4.16
N GLN A 131 -3.48 7.01 5.00
CA GLN A 131 -3.82 6.60 6.37
C GLN A 131 -5.00 5.63 6.39
N GLU A 132 -4.87 4.51 7.11
CA GLU A 132 -5.95 3.55 7.26
C GLU A 132 -7.12 4.12 8.09
N PRO A 133 -8.37 3.64 7.87
CA PRO A 133 -9.52 4.05 8.68
C PRO A 133 -9.32 3.80 10.18
N PRO A 134 -10.02 4.54 11.06
CA PRO A 134 -10.00 4.29 12.49
C PRO A 134 -10.32 2.83 12.82
N LEU A 135 -9.46 2.21 13.63
CA LEU A 135 -9.64 0.84 14.08
C LEU A 135 -10.53 0.80 15.33
N PRO A 136 -11.37 -0.24 15.50
CA PRO A 136 -12.17 -0.41 16.70
C PRO A 136 -11.27 -0.63 17.93
N GLN A 137 -11.58 0.05 19.03
CA GLN A 137 -10.82 -0.03 20.28
C GLN A 137 -11.75 -0.30 21.47
N LEU A 138 -11.32 -1.16 22.39
CA LEU A 138 -11.95 -1.31 23.70
C LEU A 138 -11.39 -0.25 24.64
N GLN A 139 -12.17 0.79 24.92
CA GLN A 139 -11.77 1.83 25.86
C GLN A 139 -12.30 1.50 27.27
N ILE A 140 -11.39 1.32 28.22
CA ILE A 140 -11.73 1.14 29.64
C ILE A 140 -11.56 2.49 30.33
N VAL A 141 -12.69 3.13 30.69
CA VAL A 141 -12.69 4.40 31.42
C VAL A 141 -12.94 4.11 32.90
N ALA A 142 -11.90 4.30 33.72
CA ALA A 142 -11.98 4.07 35.15
C ALA A 142 -12.86 5.13 35.83
N ASP A 143 -13.85 4.68 36.60
CA ASP A 143 -14.65 5.54 37.45
C ASP A 143 -13.85 5.89 38.71
N ARG A 144 -13.40 7.15 38.80
CA ARG A 144 -12.57 7.61 39.91
C ARG A 144 -13.31 7.64 41.24
N GLU A 145 -14.62 7.90 41.24
CA GLU A 145 -15.40 7.99 42.48
C GLU A 145 -15.66 6.60 43.07
N ARG A 146 -15.83 5.57 42.24
CA ARG A 146 -15.95 4.18 42.71
C ARG A 146 -14.65 3.57 43.21
N ILE A 147 -13.50 4.17 42.85
CA ILE A 147 -12.17 3.70 43.26
C ILE A 147 -11.73 4.34 44.59
N ALA A 148 -12.21 5.54 44.92
CA ALA A 148 -11.87 6.28 46.15
C ALA A 148 -12.57 5.72 47.39
#